data_AF-A0A8C0HE25-F1
#
_entry.id   AF-A0A8C0HE25-F1
#
_cell.length_a   1.000
_cell.length_b   1.000
_cell.length_c   1.000
_cell.angle_alpha   90.00
_cell.angle_beta   90.00
_cell.angle_gamma   90.00
#
_symmetry.space_group_name_H-M   'P 1'
#
loop_
_entity.id
_entity.type
_entity.pdbx_description
1 polymer ?
#
loop_
_entity_poly.entity_id
_entity_poly.type
_entity_poly.pdbx_seq_one_letter_code
_entity_poly.pdbx_strand_id
1 'polypeptide(L)'
;MGLPGEGVLRWLVRLWDNAGNMVLLLRYELQQLGVMAQDAQGPNGNELETPSLYHWLTVAVDAAYPSVGELEAQVGPWKTIAKGMQTLRQLGMAWAVATGGMEGPDDMQVTKSTKAALLRTAANELKPSLLAVVMAADGRVGELASTLMQLETALAGARPTAVRVAKGQPSKEQAGKGLKKGELQVPRKVLWSDFLQEGVPREEIDGKPTVDLYKQWMQLPAAKQSVGPEGERSVERSKPTEPSAPPAEWQLPRPY
;
A
#
# COMPACT_ATOMS: atom_id res chain seq x y z
N MET A 1 -22.16 -8.03 -2.58
CA MET A 1 -23.02 -7.47 -1.51
C MET A 1 -22.14 -6.96 -0.38
N GLY A 2 -22.31 -5.70 0.03
CA GLY A 2 -21.63 -5.11 1.20
C GLY A 2 -22.10 -5.75 2.51
N LEU A 3 -21.30 -5.65 3.57
CA LEU A 3 -21.76 -6.03 4.91
C LEU A 3 -22.84 -5.03 5.38
N PRO A 4 -23.86 -5.46 6.13
CA PRO A 4 -24.90 -4.54 6.62
C PRO A 4 -24.26 -3.42 7.47
N GLY A 5 -24.50 -2.16 7.08
CA GLY A 5 -23.94 -0.97 7.73
C GLY A 5 -22.53 -0.57 7.28
N GLU A 6 -21.95 -1.22 6.27
CA GLU A 6 -20.68 -0.82 5.66
C GLU A 6 -20.84 0.43 4.79
N GLY A 7 -20.01 1.46 5.02
CA GLY A 7 -20.01 2.68 4.19
C GLY A 7 -19.43 2.46 2.80
N VAL A 8 -19.89 3.25 1.81
CA VAL A 8 -19.57 3.05 0.38
C VAL A 8 -18.07 3.02 0.09
N LEU A 9 -17.29 3.92 0.68
CA LEU A 9 -15.83 3.98 0.48
C LEU A 9 -15.13 2.75 1.05
N ARG A 10 -15.55 2.28 2.23
CA ARG A 10 -14.97 1.08 2.83
C ARG A 10 -15.23 -0.14 1.96
N TRP A 11 -16.45 -0.23 1.42
CA TRP A 11 -16.84 -1.29 0.52
C TRP A 11 -16.04 -1.26 -0.79
N LEU A 12 -15.85 -0.09 -1.40
CA LEU A 12 -15.04 0.07 -2.61
C LEU A 12 -13.57 -0.28 -2.38
N VAL A 13 -12.97 0.13 -1.26
CA VAL A 13 -11.59 -0.27 -0.90
C VAL A 13 -11.49 -1.79 -0.79
N ARG A 14 -12.48 -2.44 -0.16
CA ARG A 14 -12.52 -3.90 -0.08
C ARG A 14 -12.66 -4.55 -1.46
N LEU A 15 -13.48 -3.98 -2.34
CA LEU A 15 -13.61 -4.47 -3.72
C LEU A 15 -12.27 -4.37 -4.46
N TRP A 16 -11.57 -3.24 -4.34
CA TRP A 16 -10.23 -3.05 -4.90
C TRP A 16 -9.24 -4.10 -4.37
N ASP A 17 -9.21 -4.32 -3.05
CA ASP A 17 -8.33 -5.30 -2.41
C ASP A 17 -8.60 -6.75 -2.85
N ASN A 18 -9.83 -7.04 -3.28
CA ASN A 18 -10.22 -8.34 -3.82
C ASN A 18 -10.12 -8.41 -5.35
N ALA A 19 -9.26 -7.57 -5.94
CA ALA A 19 -9.00 -7.51 -7.38
C ALA A 19 -10.26 -7.23 -8.23
N GLY A 20 -11.21 -6.43 -7.71
CA GLY A 20 -12.41 -6.05 -8.45
C GLY A 20 -12.14 -5.28 -9.74
N ASN A 21 -10.95 -4.68 -9.88
CA ASN A 21 -10.47 -4.06 -11.11
C ASN A 21 -10.07 -5.07 -12.20
N MET A 22 -9.85 -6.34 -11.84
CA MET A 22 -9.54 -7.43 -12.77
C MET A 22 -10.79 -8.18 -13.25
N VAL A 23 -11.94 -7.92 -12.62
CA VAL A 23 -13.22 -8.53 -12.98
C VAL A 23 -13.85 -7.74 -14.12
N LEU A 24 -13.74 -8.24 -15.35
CA LEU A 24 -14.38 -7.63 -16.52
C LEU A 24 -15.86 -7.98 -16.55
N LEU A 25 -16.72 -6.98 -16.78
CA LEU A 25 -18.16 -7.19 -16.90
C LEU A 25 -18.54 -7.49 -18.35
N LEU A 26 -19.22 -8.60 -18.56
CA LEU A 26 -19.82 -8.90 -19.86
C LEU A 26 -21.02 -7.98 -20.10
N ARG A 27 -21.34 -7.71 -21.38
CA ARG A 27 -22.44 -6.81 -21.76
C ARG A 27 -23.77 -7.19 -21.08
N TYR A 28 -24.07 -8.48 -20.96
CA TYR A 28 -25.31 -8.92 -20.31
C TYR A 28 -25.29 -8.68 -18.79
N GLU A 29 -24.13 -8.80 -18.13
CA GLU A 29 -23.97 -8.51 -16.70
C GLU A 29 -24.16 -7.01 -16.45
N LEU A 30 -23.61 -6.17 -17.34
CA LEU A 30 -23.83 -4.73 -17.31
C LEU A 30 -25.32 -4.36 -17.43
N GLN A 31 -26.05 -5.03 -18.33
CA GLN A 31 -27.49 -4.84 -18.48
C GLN A 31 -28.25 -5.26 -17.23
N GLN A 32 -27.90 -6.40 -16.62
CA GLN A 32 -28.53 -6.85 -15.37
C GLN A 32 -28.24 -5.86 -14.23
N LEU A 33 -27.00 -5.38 -14.10
CA LEU A 33 -26.60 -4.38 -13.10
C LEU A 33 -27.31 -3.04 -13.32
N GLY A 34 -27.41 -2.56 -14.57
CA GLY A 34 -28.10 -1.32 -14.92
C GLY A 34 -29.62 -1.40 -14.66
N VAL A 35 -30.26 -2.54 -14.92
CA VAL A 35 -31.68 -2.77 -14.59
C VAL A 35 -31.93 -2.77 -13.08
N MET A 36 -30.95 -3.20 -12.27
CA MET A 36 -31.02 -3.09 -10.81
C MET A 36 -30.72 -1.68 -10.28
N ALA A 37 -30.00 -0.85 -11.05
CA ALA A 37 -29.51 0.46 -10.64
C ALA A 37 -30.30 1.63 -11.26
N GLN A 38 -31.65 1.56 -11.30
CA GLN A 38 -32.55 2.48 -12.04
C GLN A 38 -32.35 4.00 -11.82
N ASP A 39 -31.50 4.44 -10.88
CA ASP A 39 -31.14 5.84 -10.66
C ASP A 39 -29.69 6.23 -11.06
N ALA A 40 -28.83 5.27 -11.40
CA ALA A 40 -27.46 5.53 -11.83
C ALA A 40 -27.36 5.40 -13.35
N GLN A 41 -27.22 6.52 -14.07
CA GLN A 41 -26.77 6.46 -15.46
C GLN A 41 -25.36 5.85 -15.46
N GLY A 42 -25.28 4.55 -15.75
CA GLY A 42 -24.02 3.88 -16.05
C GLY A 42 -23.33 4.52 -17.26
N PRO A 43 -22.05 4.22 -17.51
CA PRO A 43 -21.30 4.83 -18.60
C PRO A 43 -22.06 4.67 -19.93
N ASN A 44 -22.38 5.80 -20.56
CA ASN A 44 -23.12 5.85 -21.82
C ASN A 44 -22.40 5.00 -22.86
N GLY A 45 -23.09 3.98 -23.39
CA GLY A 45 -22.53 2.82 -24.09
C GLY A 45 -21.89 3.05 -25.46
N ASN A 46 -20.93 3.98 -25.56
CA ASN A 46 -20.12 4.22 -26.75
C ASN A 46 -18.64 3.88 -26.61
N GLU A 47 -18.17 3.37 -25.46
CA GLU A 47 -16.84 2.78 -25.35
C GLU A 47 -16.87 1.29 -25.68
N LEU A 48 -16.05 0.90 -26.64
CA LEU A 48 -15.91 -0.46 -27.17
C LEU A 48 -15.33 -1.46 -26.15
N GLU A 49 -15.01 -1.03 -24.92
CA GLU A 49 -14.36 -1.83 -23.90
C GLU A 49 -15.33 -2.23 -22.79
N THR A 50 -15.37 -3.52 -22.47
CA THR A 50 -16.08 -4.04 -21.30
C THR A 50 -15.44 -3.48 -20.02
N PRO A 51 -16.11 -2.59 -19.27
CA PRO A 51 -15.50 -2.00 -18.09
C PRO A 51 -15.29 -3.07 -17.01
N SER A 52 -14.28 -2.87 -16.17
CA SER A 52 -14.16 -3.69 -14.96
C SER A 52 -15.32 -3.38 -14.00
N LEU A 53 -15.63 -4.32 -13.12
CA LEU A 53 -16.62 -4.15 -12.06
C LEU A 53 -16.29 -2.93 -11.19
N TYR A 54 -15.00 -2.77 -10.87
CA TYR A 54 -14.51 -1.58 -10.16
C TYR A 54 -14.85 -0.30 -10.93
N HIS A 55 -14.47 -0.22 -12.21
CA HIS A 55 -14.68 0.98 -13.01
C HIS A 55 -16.18 1.33 -13.14
N TRP A 56 -17.01 0.34 -13.42
CA TRP A 56 -18.47 0.54 -13.50
C TRP A 56 -19.05 1.07 -12.19
N LEU A 57 -18.60 0.53 -11.04
CA LEU A 57 -19.05 0.98 -9.72
C LEU A 57 -18.54 2.36 -9.36
N THR A 58 -17.30 2.71 -9.70
CA THR A 58 -16.78 4.06 -9.45
C THR A 58 -17.57 5.11 -10.22
N VAL A 59 -17.98 4.82 -11.47
CA VAL A 59 -18.85 5.72 -12.25
C VAL A 59 -20.23 5.87 -11.59
N ALA A 60 -20.82 4.76 -11.12
CA ALA A 60 -22.11 4.81 -10.42
C ALA A 60 -22.04 5.59 -9.10
N VAL A 61 -20.94 5.46 -8.35
CA VAL A 61 -20.72 6.21 -7.11
C VAL A 61 -20.44 7.69 -7.38
N ASP A 62 -19.67 8.02 -8.41
CA ASP A 62 -19.44 9.42 -8.83
C ASP A 62 -20.77 10.12 -9.20
N ALA A 63 -21.65 9.42 -9.92
CA ALA A 63 -22.99 9.91 -10.24
C ALA A 63 -23.87 10.15 -9.00
N ALA A 64 -23.71 9.32 -7.95
CA ALA A 64 -24.46 9.43 -6.71
C ALA A 64 -23.90 10.47 -5.72
N TYR A 65 -22.62 10.85 -5.86
CA TYR A 65 -21.92 11.78 -4.98
C TYR A 65 -21.21 12.86 -5.81
N PRO A 66 -21.86 14.00 -6.07
CA PRO A 66 -21.37 15.03 -7.00
C PRO A 66 -20.03 15.69 -6.62
N SER A 67 -19.49 15.41 -5.42
CA SER A 67 -18.20 15.94 -4.99
C SER A 67 -17.40 14.97 -4.11
N VAL A 68 -16.07 15.06 -4.23
CA VAL A 68 -15.13 14.34 -3.35
C VAL A 68 -15.41 14.66 -1.87
N GLY A 69 -15.80 15.89 -1.55
CA GLY A 69 -16.09 16.31 -0.17
C GLY A 69 -17.25 15.54 0.47
N GLU A 70 -18.27 15.18 -0.30
CA GLU A 70 -19.39 14.35 0.17
C GLU A 70 -18.96 12.92 0.50
N LEU A 71 -18.07 12.36 -0.32
CA LEU A 71 -17.46 11.06 -0.05
C LEU A 71 -16.54 11.11 1.17
N GLU A 72 -15.64 12.11 1.26
CA GLU A 72 -14.74 12.30 2.41
C GLU A 72 -15.52 12.54 3.72
N ALA A 73 -16.73 13.12 3.66
CA ALA A 73 -17.60 13.31 4.82
C ALA A 73 -18.13 11.99 5.40
N GLN A 74 -18.18 10.90 4.62
CA GLN A 74 -18.61 9.58 5.09
C GLN A 74 -17.57 8.86 5.96
N VAL A 75 -16.33 9.34 5.95
CA VAL A 75 -15.26 8.75 6.73
C VAL A 75 -15.47 9.03 8.21
N GLY A 76 -15.61 7.95 8.99
CA GLY A 76 -15.82 7.99 10.43
C GLY A 76 -14.55 8.25 11.25
N PRO A 77 -14.71 8.57 12.55
CA PRO A 77 -13.58 8.81 13.44
C PRO A 77 -12.75 7.54 13.70
N TRP A 78 -11.46 7.69 13.96
CA TRP A 78 -10.53 6.59 14.20
C TRP A 78 -9.57 6.89 15.36
N LYS A 79 -9.15 5.83 16.08
CA LYS A 79 -8.39 5.93 17.34
C LYS A 79 -7.04 5.20 17.35
N THR A 80 -6.72 4.50 16.27
CA THR A 80 -5.52 3.66 16.15
C THR A 80 -4.89 3.89 14.79
N ILE A 81 -3.56 3.84 14.67
CA ILE A 81 -2.87 4.09 13.41
C ILE A 81 -3.31 3.11 12.32
N ALA A 82 -3.50 1.81 12.63
CA ALA A 82 -4.07 0.85 11.69
C ALA A 82 -5.42 1.29 11.07
N LYS A 83 -6.36 1.77 11.91
CA LYS A 83 -7.62 2.36 11.43
C LYS A 83 -7.39 3.68 10.68
N GLY A 84 -6.42 4.48 11.07
CA GLY A 84 -6.01 5.70 10.36
C GLY A 84 -5.51 5.41 8.94
N MET A 85 -4.72 4.36 8.75
CA MET A 85 -4.30 3.91 7.42
C MET A 85 -5.51 3.45 6.59
N GLN A 86 -6.43 2.68 7.17
CA GLN A 86 -7.66 2.30 6.46
C GLN A 86 -8.55 3.50 6.11
N THR A 87 -8.61 4.50 7.00
CA THR A 87 -9.30 5.76 6.75
C THR A 87 -8.61 6.53 5.61
N LEU A 88 -7.29 6.59 5.60
CA LEU A 88 -6.52 7.22 4.54
C LEU A 88 -6.77 6.56 3.17
N ARG A 89 -6.84 5.22 3.11
CA ARG A 89 -7.22 4.50 1.89
C ARG A 89 -8.65 4.79 1.43
N GLN A 90 -9.59 4.99 2.36
CA GLN A 90 -10.94 5.44 2.00
C GLN A 90 -10.94 6.86 1.41
N LEU A 91 -10.13 7.77 1.96
CA LEU A 91 -9.96 9.11 1.39
C LEU A 91 -9.32 9.03 0.00
N GLY A 92 -8.31 8.17 -0.20
CA GLY A 92 -7.76 7.86 -1.53
C GLY A 92 -8.86 7.36 -2.47
N MET A 93 -9.70 6.40 -2.03
CA MET A 93 -10.80 5.90 -2.84
C MET A 93 -11.80 6.99 -3.26
N ALA A 94 -12.06 7.98 -2.41
CA ALA A 94 -12.90 9.12 -2.78
C ALA A 94 -12.33 9.92 -3.96
N TRP A 95 -11.00 10.12 -3.99
CA TRP A 95 -10.31 10.75 -5.11
C TRP A 95 -10.28 9.85 -6.34
N ALA A 96 -10.05 8.55 -6.17
CA ALA A 96 -10.06 7.59 -7.28
C ALA A 96 -11.41 7.58 -8.01
N VAL A 97 -12.53 7.64 -7.26
CA VAL A 97 -13.88 7.78 -7.82
C VAL A 97 -13.98 9.04 -8.69
N ALA A 98 -13.60 10.20 -8.15
CA ALA A 98 -13.71 11.49 -8.85
C ALA A 98 -12.76 11.63 -10.05
N THR A 99 -11.72 10.80 -10.15
CA THR A 99 -10.81 10.75 -11.30
C THR A 99 -11.14 9.61 -12.26
N GLY A 100 -12.35 9.02 -12.18
CA GLY A 100 -12.83 8.02 -13.12
C GLY A 100 -12.39 6.57 -12.84
N GLY A 101 -11.86 6.28 -11.65
CA GLY A 101 -11.63 4.90 -11.20
C GLY A 101 -10.63 4.11 -12.02
N MET A 102 -9.61 4.76 -12.59
CA MET A 102 -8.52 4.07 -13.30
C MET A 102 -7.41 3.57 -12.35
N GLU A 103 -7.24 4.26 -11.23
CA GLU A 103 -6.19 4.00 -10.25
C GLU A 103 -6.78 3.51 -8.92
N GLY A 104 -5.92 2.91 -8.10
CA GLY A 104 -6.27 2.43 -6.77
C GLY A 104 -6.20 3.51 -5.69
N PRO A 105 -6.75 3.24 -4.50
CA PRO A 105 -6.74 4.17 -3.38
C PRO A 105 -5.31 4.53 -2.92
N ASP A 106 -4.36 3.61 -3.04
CA ASP A 106 -2.97 3.81 -2.61
C ASP A 106 -2.14 4.63 -3.61
N ASP A 107 -2.57 4.68 -4.87
CA ASP A 107 -1.88 5.39 -5.95
C ASP A 107 -2.25 6.88 -6.00
N MET A 108 -3.35 7.25 -5.35
CA MET A 108 -3.82 8.63 -5.28
C MET A 108 -2.84 9.57 -4.61
N GLN A 109 -2.72 10.77 -5.16
CA GLN A 109 -1.93 11.84 -4.56
C GLN A 109 -2.57 12.35 -3.27
N VAL A 110 -1.75 12.57 -2.24
CA VAL A 110 -2.23 13.17 -0.99
C VAL A 110 -2.54 14.66 -1.23
N THR A 111 -3.82 15.00 -1.17
CA THR A 111 -4.28 16.39 -1.35
C THR A 111 -4.38 17.14 -0.01
N LYS A 112 -4.56 18.46 -0.09
CA LYS A 112 -4.88 19.28 1.10
C LYS A 112 -6.18 18.80 1.78
N SER A 113 -7.17 18.35 0.99
CA SER A 113 -8.43 17.81 1.52
C SER A 113 -8.21 16.51 2.27
N THR A 114 -7.44 15.59 1.67
CA THR A 114 -7.05 14.32 2.29
C THR A 114 -6.37 14.54 3.64
N LYS A 115 -5.41 15.47 3.71
CA LYS A 115 -4.72 15.83 4.97
C LYS A 115 -5.70 16.36 6.02
N ALA A 116 -6.56 17.30 5.63
CA ALA A 116 -7.54 17.90 6.53
C ALA A 116 -8.57 16.87 7.03
N ALA A 117 -9.11 16.04 6.16
CA ALA A 117 -10.07 15.00 6.50
C ALA A 117 -9.47 13.91 7.40
N LEU A 118 -8.22 13.49 7.13
CA LEU A 118 -7.50 12.53 7.98
C LEU A 118 -7.29 13.07 9.39
N LEU A 119 -6.82 14.32 9.52
CA LEU A 119 -6.60 14.96 10.83
C LEU A 119 -7.92 15.26 11.56
N ARG A 120 -8.97 15.65 10.83
CA ARG A 120 -10.32 15.92 11.38
C ARG A 120 -10.90 14.67 12.05
N THR A 121 -10.74 13.51 11.41
CA THR A 121 -11.31 12.22 11.87
C THR A 121 -10.42 11.49 12.89
N ALA A 122 -9.17 11.92 13.08
CA ALA A 122 -8.28 11.35 14.07
C ALA A 122 -8.73 11.67 15.51
N ALA A 123 -8.49 10.74 16.42
CA ALA A 123 -8.63 10.97 17.86
C ALA A 123 -7.68 12.08 18.34
N ASN A 124 -8.13 12.90 19.29
CA ASN A 124 -7.41 14.10 19.73
C ASN A 124 -6.01 13.79 20.28
N GLU A 125 -5.84 12.61 20.87
CA GLU A 125 -4.58 12.14 21.45
C GLU A 125 -3.52 11.87 20.37
N LEU A 126 -3.94 11.52 19.15
CA LEU A 126 -3.03 11.22 18.04
C LEU A 126 -2.68 12.46 17.21
N LYS A 127 -3.55 13.49 17.21
CA LYS A 127 -3.38 14.69 16.36
C LYS A 127 -1.98 15.34 16.47
N PRO A 128 -1.39 15.54 17.67
CA PRO A 128 -0.07 16.14 17.78
C PRO A 128 1.03 15.33 17.08
N SER A 129 1.00 14.00 17.24
CA SER A 129 1.97 13.09 16.61
C SER A 129 1.78 12.98 15.10
N LEU A 130 0.54 13.09 14.62
CA LEU A 130 0.21 13.00 13.20
C LEU A 130 0.51 14.29 12.44
N LEU A 131 0.39 15.46 13.09
CA LEU A 131 0.40 16.76 12.41
C LEU A 131 1.64 16.95 11.53
N ALA A 132 2.84 16.71 12.08
CA ALA A 132 4.09 16.87 11.32
C ALA A 132 4.16 15.93 10.11
N VAL A 133 3.81 14.64 10.31
CA VAL A 133 3.85 13.62 9.25
C VAL A 133 2.86 13.93 8.14
N VAL A 134 1.61 14.24 8.50
CA VAL A 134 0.54 14.51 7.52
C VAL A 134 0.79 15.82 6.77
N MET A 135 1.27 16.86 7.44
CA MET A 135 1.52 18.14 6.78
C MET A 135 2.70 18.07 5.81
N ALA A 136 3.74 17.29 6.13
CA ALA A 136 4.90 17.09 5.27
C ALA A 136 4.64 16.17 4.05
N ALA A 137 3.57 15.37 4.07
CA ALA A 137 3.30 14.39 3.01
C ALA A 137 2.91 15.06 1.68
N ASP A 138 3.66 14.83 0.61
CA ASP A 138 3.40 15.36 -0.74
C ASP A 138 3.35 14.27 -1.82
N GLY A 139 3.58 13.02 -1.44
CA GLY A 139 3.50 11.84 -2.31
C GLY A 139 2.13 11.16 -2.29
N ARG A 140 2.16 9.84 -2.52
CA ARG A 140 0.96 9.00 -2.66
C ARG A 140 0.38 8.57 -1.32
N VAL A 141 -0.89 8.18 -1.34
CA VAL A 141 -1.61 7.63 -0.17
C VAL A 141 -0.86 6.43 0.43
N GLY A 142 -0.34 5.51 -0.39
CA GLY A 142 0.43 4.37 0.08
C GLY A 142 1.74 4.73 0.79
N GLU A 143 2.39 5.82 0.38
CA GLU A 143 3.60 6.34 1.03
C GLU A 143 3.27 6.94 2.38
N LEU A 144 2.23 7.77 2.46
CA LEU A 144 1.76 8.30 3.73
C LEU A 144 1.32 7.18 4.69
N ALA A 145 0.61 6.15 4.21
CA ALA A 145 0.29 4.97 5.02
C ALA A 145 1.55 4.29 5.58
N SER A 146 2.60 4.15 4.76
CA SER A 146 3.88 3.59 5.19
C SER A 146 4.56 4.45 6.26
N THR A 147 4.51 5.78 6.15
CA THR A 147 5.05 6.68 7.19
C THR A 147 4.24 6.65 8.49
N LEU A 148 2.91 6.49 8.41
CA LEU A 148 2.07 6.28 9.59
C LEU A 148 2.41 4.97 10.30
N MET A 149 2.62 3.88 9.56
CA MET A 149 3.10 2.62 10.11
C MET A 149 4.43 2.78 10.85
N GLN A 150 5.38 3.52 10.26
CA GLN A 150 6.65 3.85 10.93
C GLN A 150 6.44 4.65 12.21
N LEU A 151 5.52 5.62 12.21
CA LEU A 151 5.15 6.37 13.42
C LEU A 151 4.60 5.45 14.52
N GLU A 152 3.72 4.50 14.18
CA GLU A 152 3.20 3.52 15.15
C GLU A 152 4.32 2.70 15.79
N THR A 153 5.27 2.22 14.97
CA THR A 153 6.43 1.47 15.48
C THR A 153 7.31 2.31 16.40
N ALA A 154 7.53 3.58 16.08
CA ALA A 154 8.30 4.51 16.90
C ALA A 154 7.59 4.80 18.24
N LEU A 155 6.27 5.02 18.23
CA LEU A 155 5.46 5.24 19.42
C LEU A 155 5.41 4.00 20.32
N ALA A 156 5.35 2.81 19.73
CA ALA A 156 5.40 1.55 20.48
C ALA A 156 6.78 1.34 21.15
N GLY A 157 7.87 1.69 20.46
CA GLY A 157 9.23 1.61 20.98
C GLY A 157 9.57 2.68 22.05
N ALA A 158 8.81 3.78 22.11
CA ALA A 158 9.00 4.87 23.05
C ALA A 158 8.22 4.73 24.37
N ARG A 159 7.51 3.61 24.60
CA ARG A 159 6.80 3.40 25.88
C ARG A 159 7.79 3.46 27.05
N PRO A 160 7.54 4.28 28.08
CA PRO A 160 8.39 4.31 29.26
C PRO A 160 8.24 2.98 29.99
N THR A 161 9.32 2.20 30.04
CA THR A 161 9.48 1.15 31.05
C THR A 161 9.27 1.80 32.40
N ALA A 162 8.20 1.42 33.09
CA ALA A 162 7.88 1.95 34.41
C ALA A 162 9.13 1.89 35.30
N VAL A 163 9.53 3.04 35.82
CA VAL A 163 10.64 3.22 36.75
C VAL A 163 10.40 2.29 37.95
N ARG A 164 11.09 1.15 37.99
CA ARG A 164 11.30 0.43 39.24
C ARG A 164 12.40 1.17 39.99
N VAL A 165 11.99 1.94 40.99
CA VAL A 165 12.88 2.47 42.01
C VAL A 165 13.49 1.28 42.74
N ALA A 166 14.75 0.97 42.44
CA ALA A 166 15.60 0.13 43.26
C ALA A 166 16.80 0.98 43.71
N LYS A 167 16.84 1.21 45.01
CA LYS A 167 17.80 1.96 45.79
C LYS A 167 19.17 1.24 45.77
N GLY A 168 20.26 1.92 45.41
CA GLY A 168 21.62 1.46 45.75
C GLY A 168 22.76 1.75 44.75
N GLN A 169 23.25 3.01 44.75
CA GLN A 169 24.66 3.46 44.62
C GLN A 169 25.56 3.15 43.38
N PRO A 170 26.64 3.94 43.17
CA PRO A 170 27.04 4.46 41.84
C PRO A 170 28.36 3.89 41.28
N SER A 171 28.78 4.48 40.14
CA SER A 171 30.02 4.28 39.37
C SER A 171 29.96 3.10 38.39
N LYS A 172 30.34 3.20 37.11
CA LYS A 172 31.33 4.05 36.43
C LYS A 172 30.86 4.43 35.03
N GLU A 173 31.35 5.58 34.54
CA GLU A 173 31.40 5.90 33.11
C GLU A 173 31.92 4.72 32.30
N GLN A 174 31.12 4.24 31.35
CA GLN A 174 31.62 3.79 30.07
C GLN A 174 30.73 4.39 28.99
N ALA A 175 31.28 5.41 28.34
CA ALA A 175 30.91 5.81 27.00
C ALA A 175 31.08 4.60 26.07
N GLY A 176 30.02 3.81 25.93
CA GLY A 176 29.86 2.77 24.92
C GLY A 176 29.11 3.34 23.73
N LYS A 177 29.87 3.74 22.72
CA LYS A 177 29.46 4.17 21.39
C LYS A 177 28.10 3.61 20.95
N GLY A 178 27.22 4.51 20.53
CA GLY A 178 26.04 4.18 19.75
C GLY A 178 26.42 3.24 18.61
N LEU A 179 25.79 2.07 18.57
CA LEU A 179 25.94 1.14 17.48
C LEU A 179 25.37 1.82 16.24
N LYS A 180 26.28 2.21 15.35
CA LYS A 180 25.97 2.73 14.03
C LYS A 180 24.94 1.81 13.38
N LYS A 181 23.96 2.43 12.73
CA LYS A 181 23.04 1.86 11.74
C LYS A 181 23.85 1.07 10.71
N GLY A 182 24.20 -0.16 11.05
CA GLY A 182 24.87 -1.11 10.18
C GLY A 182 23.80 -1.69 9.26
N GLU A 183 24.02 -1.53 7.97
CA GLU A 183 23.19 -2.05 6.90
C GLU A 183 22.79 -3.50 7.18
N LEU A 184 21.47 -3.78 7.24
CA LEU A 184 21.01 -5.12 6.94
C LEU A 184 21.33 -5.34 5.45
N GLN A 185 22.42 -6.04 5.18
CA GLN A 185 22.93 -6.39 3.85
C GLN A 185 21.90 -7.15 2.99
N VAL A 186 20.87 -7.75 3.62
CA VAL A 186 19.86 -8.56 2.95
C VAL A 186 18.52 -7.82 2.97
N PRO A 187 18.01 -7.39 1.78
CA PRO A 187 16.70 -6.77 1.68
C PRO A 187 15.59 -7.68 2.19
N ARG A 188 14.56 -7.10 2.84
CA ARG A 188 13.41 -7.86 3.37
C ARG A 188 12.77 -8.77 2.32
N LYS A 189 12.71 -8.33 1.06
CA LYS A 189 12.17 -9.12 -0.05
C LYS A 189 12.93 -10.45 -0.27
N VAL A 190 14.24 -10.47 -0.04
CA VAL A 190 15.08 -11.66 -0.16
C VAL A 190 14.79 -12.63 0.99
N LEU A 191 14.75 -12.12 2.23
CA LEU A 191 14.36 -12.92 3.40
C LEU A 191 12.98 -13.59 3.19
N TRP A 192 12.02 -12.81 2.66
CA TRP A 192 10.67 -13.30 2.37
C TRP A 192 10.64 -14.39 1.31
N SER A 193 11.41 -14.25 0.23
CA SER A 193 11.50 -15.27 -0.82
C SER A 193 12.09 -16.58 -0.26
N ASP A 194 13.16 -16.50 0.53
CA ASP A 194 13.85 -17.66 1.07
C ASP A 194 12.97 -18.42 2.07
N PHE A 195 12.22 -17.72 2.94
CA PHE A 195 11.28 -18.37 3.86
C PHE A 195 10.11 -19.07 3.15
N LEU A 196 9.59 -18.48 2.07
CA LEU A 196 8.52 -19.11 1.28
C LEU A 196 9.03 -20.34 0.52
N GLN A 197 10.27 -20.32 0.03
CA GLN A 197 10.90 -21.50 -0.59
C GLN A 197 11.14 -22.64 0.41
N GLU A 198 11.36 -22.30 1.68
CA GLU A 198 11.47 -23.26 2.78
C GLU A 198 10.12 -23.79 3.30
N GLY A 199 9.00 -23.34 2.71
CA GLY A 199 7.66 -23.77 3.10
C GLY A 199 7.17 -23.17 4.41
N VAL A 200 7.81 -22.10 4.90
CA VAL A 200 7.31 -21.35 6.07
C VAL A 200 6.01 -20.64 5.68
N PRO A 201 4.89 -20.91 6.38
CA PRO A 201 3.61 -20.28 6.07
C PRO A 201 3.71 -18.75 6.15
N ARG A 202 3.01 -18.06 5.26
CA ARG A 202 3.05 -16.60 5.17
C ARG A 202 2.67 -15.94 6.49
N GLU A 203 1.77 -16.56 7.23
CA GLU A 203 1.24 -16.12 8.52
C GLU A 203 2.31 -16.08 9.62
N GLU A 204 3.37 -16.90 9.48
CA GLU A 204 4.49 -16.92 10.44
C GLU A 204 5.57 -15.90 10.10
N ILE A 205 5.60 -15.40 8.87
CA ILE A 205 6.57 -14.40 8.39
C ILE A 205 5.95 -12.99 8.49
N ASP A 206 4.64 -12.91 8.28
CA ASP A 206 3.89 -11.67 8.25
C ASP A 206 3.89 -10.97 9.62
N GLY A 207 4.07 -9.65 9.60
CA GLY A 207 4.17 -8.83 10.82
C GLY A 207 5.48 -8.95 11.61
N LYS A 208 6.39 -9.90 11.33
CA LYS A 208 7.68 -9.96 12.05
C LYS A 208 8.63 -8.81 11.66
N PRO A 209 9.31 -8.17 12.64
CA PRO A 209 10.35 -7.18 12.36
C PRO A 209 11.47 -7.76 11.48
N THR A 210 12.01 -6.96 10.55
CA THR A 210 13.06 -7.42 9.62
C THR A 210 14.31 -7.94 10.35
N VAL A 211 14.61 -7.40 11.54
CA VAL A 211 15.73 -7.86 12.38
C VAL A 211 15.50 -9.28 12.90
N ASP A 212 14.27 -9.62 13.26
CA ASP A 212 13.95 -10.95 13.78
C ASP A 212 13.86 -11.97 12.64
N LEU A 213 13.33 -11.57 11.48
CA LEU A 213 13.42 -12.35 10.24
C LEU A 213 14.87 -12.62 9.84
N TYR A 214 15.73 -11.62 9.94
CA TYR A 214 17.16 -11.77 9.63
C TYR A 214 17.85 -12.75 10.59
N LYS A 215 17.57 -12.67 11.90
CA LYS A 215 18.07 -13.66 12.88
C LYS A 215 17.58 -15.08 12.58
N GLN A 216 16.32 -15.24 12.19
CA GLN A 216 15.76 -16.54 11.79
C GLN A 216 16.39 -17.06 10.50
N TRP A 217 16.64 -16.17 9.54
CA TRP A 217 17.25 -16.49 8.26
C TRP A 217 18.71 -16.91 8.40
N MET A 218 19.48 -16.29 9.30
CA MET A 218 20.85 -16.75 9.63
C MET A 218 20.91 -18.18 10.20
N GLN A 219 19.80 -18.69 10.75
CA GLN A 219 19.73 -20.06 11.26
C GLN A 219 19.35 -21.07 10.17
N LEU A 220 19.00 -20.63 8.96
CA LEU A 220 18.78 -21.52 7.82
C LEU A 220 20.12 -22.06 7.31
N PRO A 221 20.16 -23.31 6.81
CA PRO A 221 21.38 -23.86 6.20
C PRO A 221 21.88 -22.97 5.05
N ALA A 222 23.20 -22.77 4.95
CA ALA A 222 23.80 -21.84 3.97
C ALA A 222 23.44 -22.14 2.50
N ALA A 223 23.10 -23.40 2.16
CA ALA A 223 22.61 -23.78 0.83
C ALA A 223 21.23 -23.18 0.45
N LYS A 224 20.54 -22.57 1.42
CA LYS A 224 19.19 -22.03 1.33
C LYS A 224 19.13 -20.52 1.55
N GLN A 225 20.27 -19.89 1.79
CA GLN A 225 20.43 -18.45 1.86
C GLN A 225 20.85 -17.96 0.46
N SER A 226 20.05 -17.13 -0.18
CA SER A 226 20.34 -16.69 -1.56
C SER A 226 21.56 -15.74 -1.65
N VAL A 227 22.07 -15.27 -0.51
CA VAL A 227 23.27 -14.43 -0.38
C VAL A 227 24.18 -15.06 0.66
N GLY A 228 25.21 -15.78 0.21
CA GLY A 228 26.22 -16.36 1.09
C GLY A 228 27.10 -15.29 1.75
N PRO A 229 27.68 -15.55 2.94
CA PRO A 229 28.57 -14.62 3.60
C PRO A 229 29.97 -14.79 3.00
N GLU A 230 30.23 -14.14 1.86
CA GLU A 230 31.52 -13.59 1.44
C GLU A 230 31.53 -13.31 -0.07
N GLY A 231 32.00 -12.11 -0.40
CA GLY A 231 32.69 -11.85 -1.65
C GLY A 231 31.84 -11.27 -2.76
N GLU A 232 32.00 -9.96 -2.97
CA GLU A 232 31.99 -9.39 -4.31
C GLU A 232 32.73 -10.35 -5.27
N ARG A 233 32.00 -10.89 -6.26
CA ARG A 233 32.60 -11.28 -7.52
C ARG A 233 31.95 -10.44 -8.60
N SER A 234 32.75 -9.48 -9.06
CA SER A 234 32.66 -8.81 -10.34
C SER A 234 32.00 -9.70 -11.38
N VAL A 235 30.74 -9.39 -11.73
CA VAL A 235 30.18 -9.88 -12.99
C VAL A 235 30.68 -8.92 -14.05
N GLU A 236 31.67 -9.44 -14.76
CA GLU A 236 32.24 -8.96 -15.99
C GLU A 236 31.16 -8.40 -16.92
N ARG A 237 31.34 -7.14 -17.27
CA ARG A 237 30.52 -6.36 -18.19
C ARG A 237 30.60 -6.99 -19.58
N SER A 238 29.77 -8.00 -19.82
CA SER A 238 29.56 -8.53 -21.17
C SER A 238 28.86 -7.47 -22.01
N LYS A 239 29.50 -7.06 -23.10
CA LYS A 239 28.98 -6.13 -24.11
C LYS A 239 27.56 -6.55 -24.55
N PRO A 240 26.65 -5.61 -24.84
CA PRO A 240 25.43 -5.93 -25.58
C PRO A 240 25.83 -6.44 -26.97
N THR A 241 25.47 -7.68 -27.28
CA THR A 241 25.42 -8.17 -28.65
C THR A 241 24.39 -7.33 -29.40
N GLU A 242 24.84 -6.76 -30.51
CA GLU A 242 24.08 -5.97 -31.47
C GLU A 242 22.80 -6.73 -31.90
N PRO A 243 21.63 -6.07 -32.03
CA PRO A 243 20.42 -6.75 -32.47
C PRO A 243 20.59 -7.19 -33.93
N SER A 244 20.58 -8.51 -34.13
CA SER A 244 20.48 -9.14 -35.44
C SER A 244 19.29 -8.57 -36.20
N ALA A 245 19.53 -8.19 -37.46
CA ALA A 245 18.51 -7.69 -38.37
C ALA A 245 17.30 -8.65 -38.46
N PRO A 246 16.07 -8.13 -38.63
CA PRO A 246 14.90 -8.98 -38.80
C PRO A 246 15.00 -9.78 -40.11
N PRO A 247 14.46 -11.02 -40.13
CA PRO A 247 14.42 -11.85 -41.33
C PRO A 247 13.72 -11.11 -42.50
N ALA A 248 14.20 -11.36 -43.72
CA ALA A 248 13.82 -10.65 -44.95
C ALA A 248 12.32 -10.72 -45.34
N GLU A 249 11.49 -11.41 -44.58
CA GLU A 249 10.05 -11.60 -44.87
C GLU A 249 9.15 -10.46 -44.37
N TRP A 250 9.68 -9.45 -43.65
CA TRP A 250 8.90 -8.33 -43.10
C TRP A 250 9.15 -6.96 -43.75
N GLN A 251 9.76 -6.91 -44.94
CA GLN A 251 9.88 -5.64 -45.68
C GLN A 251 8.62 -5.37 -46.50
N LEU A 252 7.77 -4.46 -46.00
CA LEU A 252 6.67 -3.88 -46.77
C LEU A 252 7.22 -3.15 -48.02
N PRO A 253 6.58 -3.28 -49.19
CA PRO A 253 7.03 -2.60 -50.40
C PRO A 253 6.92 -1.08 -50.24
N ARG A 254 8.00 -0.37 -50.56
CA ARG A 254 8.02 1.10 -50.57
C ARG A 254 7.11 1.63 -51.68
N PRO A 255 6.34 2.71 -51.43
CA PRO A 255 5.53 3.32 -52.47
C PRO A 255 6.42 4.10 -53.45
N TYR A 256 6.07 4.01 -54.74
CA TYR A 256 6.51 4.92 -55.80
C TYR A 256 5.63 6.16 -55.82
#